data_AF-A0A4U0VXA9-F1
#
_entry.id   AF-A0A4U0VXA9-F1
#
_cell.length_a   1.000
_cell.length_b   1.000
_cell.length_c   1.000
_cell.angle_alpha   90.00
_cell.angle_beta   90.00
_cell.angle_gamma   90.00
#
_symmetry.space_group_name_H-M   'P 1'
#
loop_
_entity.id
_entity.type
_entity.pdbx_description
1 polymer ?
#
loop_
_entity_poly.entity_id
_entity_poly.type
_entity_poly.pdbx_seq_one_letter_code
_entity_poly.pdbx_strand_id
1 'polypeptide(L)'
;MPVLLPDAEALLGSSAAGHASAPAGHGSAPAGNGSATVTTYHTAHFTFSNCPRGSSAAGSSTTGSLSAPTGSPSQSVASTLATVTKTSASASNTASASSCPADLSGSYEFPHLIVPVYSSAPDKAYGTSYNGKISSTVSSIFNFDIPASDAGKTCSLVFLLPAHDRLQTSAYTLTGSGGISVAELTAPATEQTTYNTVPKVAVELGVTQIKEGGAYVVTSHACGAGQRIAFEVKATGSLKLDFFQDYNPSPLGFYVRVC
;
A
#
# COMPACT_ATOMS: atom_id res chain seq x y z
N MET A 1 10.96 39.62 -45.72
CA MET A 1 9.62 38.99 -45.67
C MET A 1 9.17 38.90 -44.21
N PRO A 2 8.63 39.98 -43.60
CA PRO A 2 7.98 39.89 -42.30
C PRO A 2 6.47 39.70 -42.48
N VAL A 3 5.92 38.66 -41.86
CA VAL A 3 4.49 38.38 -41.84
C VAL A 3 3.85 39.20 -40.72
N LEU A 4 2.85 39.98 -41.12
CA LEU A 4 1.94 40.77 -40.32
C LEU A 4 0.83 39.86 -39.77
N LEU A 5 0.42 40.03 -38.51
CA LEU A 5 -0.96 39.82 -38.02
C LEU A 5 -1.05 40.23 -36.53
N PRO A 6 -1.92 41.19 -36.16
CA PRO A 6 -2.30 41.47 -34.78
C PRO A 6 -3.71 40.97 -34.40
N ASP A 7 -3.86 40.75 -33.10
CA ASP A 7 -5.01 40.82 -32.17
C ASP A 7 -6.44 40.42 -32.58
N ALA A 8 -7.05 39.61 -31.71
CA ALA A 8 -8.48 39.37 -31.64
C ALA A 8 -9.04 39.86 -30.29
N GLU A 9 -9.80 40.96 -30.33
CA GLU A 9 -10.70 41.37 -29.24
C GLU A 9 -12.14 40.86 -29.49
N ALA A 10 -12.61 40.11 -28.50
CA ALA A 10 -13.91 40.13 -27.82
C ALA A 10 -15.19 40.81 -28.39
N LEU A 11 -16.29 40.05 -28.21
CA LEU A 11 -17.62 40.41 -27.62
C LEU A 11 -18.89 40.54 -28.49
N LEU A 12 -19.99 40.18 -27.79
CA LEU A 12 -21.45 40.33 -28.04
C LEU A 12 -22.09 39.14 -28.81
N GLY A 13 -23.10 38.40 -28.34
CA GLY A 13 -24.12 38.63 -27.31
C GLY A 13 -25.50 38.63 -27.98
N SER A 14 -26.37 37.64 -27.71
CA SER A 14 -27.83 37.75 -27.86
C SER A 14 -28.60 36.59 -27.23
N SER A 15 -29.63 36.97 -26.46
CA SER A 15 -30.65 36.13 -25.81
C SER A 15 -31.86 35.91 -26.74
N ALA A 16 -32.60 34.80 -26.56
CA ALA A 16 -34.04 34.76 -26.86
C ALA A 16 -34.78 33.60 -26.16
N ALA A 17 -35.75 34.01 -25.33
CA ALA A 17 -37.10 33.48 -25.05
C ALA A 17 -37.40 31.97 -25.08
N GLY A 18 -37.96 31.49 -23.95
CA GLY A 18 -38.58 30.18 -23.84
C GLY A 18 -39.99 30.10 -24.42
N HIS A 19 -40.56 28.89 -24.41
CA HIS A 19 -41.99 28.60 -24.50
C HIS A 19 -42.27 27.33 -23.70
N ALA A 20 -43.16 27.45 -22.72
CA ALA A 20 -43.76 26.33 -21.99
C ALA A 20 -44.95 25.78 -22.79
N SER A 21 -45.16 24.46 -22.75
CA SER A 21 -46.43 23.81 -23.07
C SER A 21 -46.47 22.41 -22.44
N ALA A 22 -47.37 22.22 -21.49
CA ALA A 22 -47.96 20.91 -21.17
C ALA A 22 -49.24 20.73 -22.01
N PRO A 23 -49.73 19.50 -22.26
CA PRO A 23 -50.80 19.01 -21.38
C PRO A 23 -50.93 17.47 -21.18
N ALA A 24 -51.63 17.15 -20.08
CA ALA A 24 -52.59 16.07 -19.81
C ALA A 24 -52.26 14.59 -20.14
N GLY A 25 -52.36 13.76 -19.10
CA GLY A 25 -52.19 12.29 -19.14
C GLY A 25 -53.44 11.51 -19.52
N HIS A 26 -53.34 10.17 -19.48
CA HIS A 26 -54.41 9.19 -19.24
C HIS A 26 -53.80 7.78 -19.05
N GLY A 27 -54.28 7.05 -18.03
CA GLY A 27 -54.51 5.60 -18.17
C GLY A 27 -53.53 4.62 -17.50
N SER A 28 -54.00 4.06 -16.39
CA SER A 28 -53.97 2.62 -16.06
C SER A 28 -52.70 2.02 -15.42
N ALA A 29 -52.83 1.76 -14.11
CA ALA A 29 -52.00 0.83 -13.35
C ALA A 29 -52.37 -0.64 -13.64
N PRO A 30 -51.42 -1.58 -13.54
CA PRO A 30 -51.70 -2.93 -13.11
C PRO A 30 -51.05 -3.21 -11.75
N ALA A 31 -51.86 -3.78 -10.86
CA ALA A 31 -51.41 -4.41 -9.62
C ALA A 31 -50.58 -5.65 -9.96
N GLY A 32 -49.35 -5.73 -9.42
CA GLY A 32 -48.46 -6.88 -9.52
C GLY A 32 -47.91 -7.23 -8.14
N ASN A 33 -48.28 -8.43 -7.67
CA ASN A 33 -47.98 -9.01 -6.37
C ASN A 33 -46.55 -8.75 -5.86
N GLY A 34 -46.44 -7.98 -4.77
CA GLY A 34 -45.24 -7.94 -3.94
C GLY A 34 -45.10 -9.24 -3.17
N SER A 35 -44.27 -10.16 -3.67
CA SER A 35 -43.70 -11.23 -2.84
C SER A 35 -42.62 -10.59 -1.97
N ALA A 36 -42.98 -10.28 -0.73
CA ALA A 36 -42.01 -9.82 0.25
C ALA A 36 -41.11 -11.01 0.64
N THR A 37 -39.87 -11.00 0.15
CA THR A 37 -38.84 -11.91 0.64
C THR A 37 -38.49 -11.50 2.07
N VAL A 38 -39.01 -12.23 3.05
CA VAL A 38 -38.65 -12.06 4.46
C VAL A 38 -37.23 -12.59 4.65
N THR A 39 -36.26 -11.70 4.81
CA THR A 39 -34.90 -12.07 5.25
C THR A 39 -34.92 -12.26 6.76
N THR A 40 -35.03 -13.52 7.19
CA THR A 40 -34.87 -13.89 8.61
C THR A 40 -33.39 -13.80 8.98
N TYR A 41 -33.02 -12.84 9.83
CA TYR A 41 -31.72 -12.82 10.47
C TYR A 41 -31.71 -13.83 11.61
N HIS A 42 -30.95 -14.92 11.47
CA HIS A 42 -30.63 -15.81 12.58
C HIS A 42 -29.40 -15.29 13.32
N THR A 43 -29.59 -14.79 14.54
CA THR A 43 -28.50 -14.51 15.47
C THR A 43 -28.04 -15.82 16.12
N ALA A 44 -26.89 -16.34 15.70
CA ALA A 44 -26.24 -17.45 16.39
C ALA A 44 -25.54 -16.93 17.66
N HIS A 45 -26.04 -17.33 18.83
CA HIS A 45 -25.38 -17.09 20.11
C HIS A 45 -24.24 -18.09 20.27
N PHE A 46 -22.99 -17.63 20.14
CA PHE A 46 -21.81 -18.43 20.44
C PHE A 46 -21.57 -18.43 21.95
N THR A 47 -21.75 -19.59 22.59
CA THR A 47 -21.39 -19.79 24.00
C THR A 47 -19.97 -20.34 24.05
N PHE A 48 -19.03 -19.55 24.57
CA PHE A 48 -17.66 -20.01 24.85
C PHE A 48 -17.68 -20.78 26.17
N SER A 49 -17.37 -22.09 26.10
CA SER A 49 -17.17 -22.91 27.27
C SER A 49 -15.70 -22.85 27.67
N ASN A 50 -15.40 -22.15 28.77
CA ASN A 50 -14.05 -22.07 29.32
C ASN A 50 -13.71 -23.38 30.04
N CYS A 51 -12.61 -24.02 29.64
CA CYS A 51 -12.06 -25.17 30.34
C CYS A 51 -11.37 -24.73 31.65
N PRO A 52 -11.61 -25.39 32.80
CA PRO A 52 -10.96 -25.04 34.05
C PRO A 52 -9.52 -25.55 34.14
N ARG A 53 -8.73 -24.71 34.82
CA ARG A 53 -7.35 -24.89 35.27
C ARG A 53 -7.24 -26.13 36.17
N GLY A 54 -6.40 -27.11 35.79
CA GLY A 54 -6.05 -28.25 36.63
C GLY A 54 -4.62 -28.13 37.16
N SER A 55 -4.47 -27.87 38.46
CA SER A 55 -3.22 -27.95 39.21
C SER A 55 -3.15 -29.27 39.99
N SER A 56 -1.97 -29.90 39.94
CA SER A 56 -1.27 -30.63 41.01
C SER A 56 -1.82 -31.94 41.60
N ALA A 57 -1.00 -32.99 41.50
CA ALA A 57 -0.59 -33.93 42.57
C ALA A 57 0.62 -34.75 42.02
N ALA A 58 1.83 -34.73 42.56
CA ALA A 58 2.35 -35.13 43.89
C ALA A 58 2.41 -36.66 44.13
N GLY A 59 3.62 -37.16 44.44
CA GLY A 59 3.93 -38.50 44.97
C GLY A 59 5.23 -39.07 44.37
N SER A 60 6.41 -38.77 44.93
CA SER A 60 7.16 -39.54 45.96
C SER A 60 7.90 -40.77 45.40
N SER A 61 9.10 -41.20 45.80
CA SER A 61 10.24 -40.69 46.59
C SER A 61 11.17 -41.90 46.82
N THR A 62 12.50 -41.82 46.63
CA THR A 62 13.47 -42.66 47.38
C THR A 62 14.91 -42.13 47.32
N THR A 63 15.35 -41.55 48.44
CA THR A 63 16.61 -41.74 49.24
C THR A 63 18.00 -41.97 48.62
N GLY A 64 18.98 -41.24 49.17
CA GLY A 64 20.41 -41.62 49.30
C GLY A 64 21.36 -40.41 49.26
N SER A 65 21.51 -39.62 50.33
CA SER A 65 22.55 -39.69 51.41
C SER A 65 23.92 -39.04 51.11
N LEU A 66 24.19 -37.95 51.86
CA LEU A 66 25.43 -37.47 52.50
C LEU A 66 26.78 -37.51 51.73
N SER A 67 27.40 -36.33 51.55
CA SER A 67 28.67 -35.93 52.21
C SER A 67 29.17 -34.56 51.72
N ALA A 68 29.59 -33.68 52.64
CA ALA A 68 30.42 -32.49 52.39
C ALA A 68 31.90 -32.90 52.30
N PRO A 69 32.79 -32.09 51.68
CA PRO A 69 33.54 -31.13 52.50
C PRO A 69 33.95 -29.81 51.81
N THR A 70 34.50 -28.94 52.66
CA THR A 70 35.05 -27.60 52.54
C THR A 70 36.32 -27.50 51.66
N GLY A 71 36.53 -26.37 50.98
CA GLY A 71 37.83 -25.98 50.42
C GLY A 71 37.80 -24.77 49.45
N SER A 72 38.30 -23.62 49.90
CA SER A 72 38.79 -22.47 49.09
C SER A 72 40.34 -22.57 49.03
N PRO A 73 41.16 -21.82 48.23
CA PRO A 73 40.88 -20.63 47.41
C PRO A 73 41.58 -20.55 46.02
N SER A 74 41.27 -19.46 45.29
CA SER A 74 42.10 -18.66 44.35
C SER A 74 42.99 -19.33 43.28
N GLN A 75 42.77 -18.98 42.00
CA GLN A 75 43.79 -18.29 41.18
C GLN A 75 43.27 -17.84 39.80
N SER A 76 43.75 -16.66 39.42
CA SER A 76 43.47 -15.88 38.23
C SER A 76 44.18 -16.40 36.99
N VAL A 77 43.51 -16.38 35.83
CA VAL A 77 44.16 -16.09 34.54
C VAL A 77 43.24 -15.19 33.70
N ALA A 78 43.79 -14.05 33.32
CA ALA A 78 43.19 -13.11 32.39
C ALA A 78 43.14 -13.72 30.98
N SER A 79 42.06 -13.45 30.25
CA SER A 79 42.08 -13.59 28.78
C SER A 79 41.34 -12.41 28.14
N THR A 80 42.08 -11.77 27.26
CA THR A 80 41.86 -10.47 26.64
C THR A 80 40.95 -10.59 25.41
N LEU A 81 40.22 -9.49 25.13
CA LEU A 81 39.89 -8.96 23.80
C LEU A 81 38.84 -9.71 22.94
N ALA A 82 37.66 -9.11 22.74
CA ALA A 82 37.33 -8.31 21.54
C ALA A 82 35.82 -8.16 21.36
N THR A 83 35.38 -6.90 21.39
CA THR A 83 34.07 -6.39 20.99
C THR A 83 33.83 -6.62 19.50
N VAL A 84 32.70 -7.22 19.12
CA VAL A 84 32.16 -7.10 17.75
C VAL A 84 30.68 -6.72 17.83
N THR A 85 30.43 -5.42 17.84
CA THR A 85 29.17 -4.81 17.42
C THR A 85 28.90 -5.17 15.97
N LYS A 86 27.97 -6.09 15.73
CA LYS A 86 27.39 -6.31 14.39
C LYS A 86 26.30 -5.27 14.14
N THR A 87 26.72 -4.08 13.71
CA THR A 87 25.85 -3.18 12.97
C THR A 87 25.70 -3.75 11.56
N SER A 88 24.54 -4.33 11.27
CA SER A 88 24.16 -4.69 9.90
C SER A 88 23.78 -3.43 9.13
N ALA A 89 24.80 -2.72 8.63
CA ALA A 89 24.63 -1.74 7.57
C ALA A 89 24.66 -2.48 6.23
N SER A 90 23.49 -2.69 5.63
CA SER A 90 23.39 -3.10 4.23
C SER A 90 23.47 -1.84 3.36
N ALA A 91 24.69 -1.40 3.07
CA ALA A 91 24.93 -0.36 2.08
C ALA A 91 25.15 -1.02 0.71
N SER A 92 24.21 -0.83 -0.21
CA SER A 92 24.42 -1.07 -1.63
C SER A 92 24.94 0.23 -2.25
N ASN A 93 26.24 0.26 -2.54
CA ASN A 93 26.92 1.36 -3.21
C ASN A 93 26.75 1.25 -4.74
N THR A 94 25.96 2.16 -5.30
CA THR A 94 26.19 2.72 -6.63
C THR A 94 26.13 4.24 -6.43
N ALA A 95 27.09 4.99 -6.96
CA ALA A 95 27.11 6.45 -6.81
C ALA A 95 25.86 7.03 -7.51
N SER A 96 24.89 7.45 -6.70
CA SER A 96 23.55 7.81 -7.12
C SER A 96 23.19 9.16 -6.50
N ALA A 97 22.35 9.94 -7.17
CA ALA A 97 21.63 11.03 -6.52
C ALA A 97 21.12 10.53 -5.15
N SER A 98 21.34 11.29 -4.08
CA SER A 98 21.00 10.88 -2.73
C SER A 98 19.52 10.49 -2.66
N SER A 99 19.21 9.21 -2.51
CA SER A 99 17.84 8.76 -2.35
C SER A 99 17.30 9.11 -0.97
N CYS A 100 16.00 9.38 -0.89
CA CYS A 100 15.35 9.55 0.39
C CYS A 100 15.28 8.22 1.13
N PRO A 101 15.42 8.22 2.46
CA PRO A 101 15.28 7.01 3.26
C PRO A 101 13.93 6.32 3.05
N ALA A 102 13.91 4.99 3.06
CA ALA A 102 12.69 4.19 3.08
C ALA A 102 12.04 4.18 4.46
N ASP A 103 11.58 5.34 4.91
CA ASP A 103 10.83 5.57 6.14
C ASP A 103 9.81 6.69 5.91
N LEU A 104 9.09 7.15 6.94
CA LEU A 104 8.24 8.36 6.88
C LEU A 104 8.71 9.46 7.85
N SER A 105 10.02 9.56 8.12
CA SER A 105 10.59 10.48 9.13
C SER A 105 10.66 11.97 8.72
N GLY A 106 10.18 12.32 7.53
CA GLY A 106 10.15 13.69 6.99
C GLY A 106 8.93 13.90 6.09
N SER A 107 8.95 14.89 5.18
CA SER A 107 7.85 15.13 4.24
C SER A 107 7.59 13.92 3.34
N TYR A 108 6.32 13.57 3.18
CA TYR A 108 5.90 12.48 2.30
C TYR A 108 4.50 12.72 1.75
N GLU A 109 4.24 12.11 0.60
CA GLU A 109 2.92 12.00 0.01
C GLU A 109 2.42 10.56 0.10
N PHE A 110 1.17 10.41 0.53
CA PHE A 110 0.42 9.16 0.43
C PHE A 110 -0.34 9.12 -0.90
N PRO A 111 -0.77 7.94 -1.38
CA PRO A 111 -1.48 7.87 -2.65
C PRO A 111 -2.85 8.55 -2.52
N HIS A 112 -3.12 9.46 -3.43
CA HIS A 112 -4.38 10.20 -3.50
C HIS A 112 -5.44 9.48 -4.35
N LEU A 113 -5.07 8.39 -5.03
CA LEU A 113 -5.98 7.45 -5.66
C LEU A 113 -5.27 6.09 -5.80
N ILE A 114 -5.96 5.00 -5.46
CA ILE A 114 -5.52 3.64 -5.76
C ILE A 114 -6.59 3.01 -6.64
N VAL A 115 -6.21 2.50 -7.82
CA VAL A 115 -7.14 1.84 -8.76
C VAL A 115 -6.63 0.43 -9.04
N PRO A 116 -7.40 -0.61 -8.70
CA PRO A 116 -7.06 -1.96 -9.09
C PRO A 116 -7.60 -2.25 -10.49
N VAL A 117 -6.78 -2.88 -11.33
CA VAL A 117 -7.18 -3.32 -12.68
C VAL A 117 -6.95 -4.81 -12.82
N TYR A 118 -7.90 -5.48 -13.47
CA TYR A 118 -7.99 -6.93 -13.52
C TYR A 118 -7.92 -7.39 -14.97
N SER A 119 -6.90 -8.17 -15.33
CA SER A 119 -6.79 -8.73 -16.68
C SER A 119 -7.93 -9.70 -17.01
N SER A 120 -8.52 -10.32 -15.99
CA SER A 120 -9.68 -11.20 -16.12
C SER A 120 -11.00 -10.47 -16.37
N ALA A 121 -11.05 -9.14 -16.22
CA ALA A 121 -12.23 -8.32 -16.45
C ALA A 121 -11.80 -6.98 -17.07
N PRO A 122 -11.32 -7.00 -18.33
CA PRO A 122 -10.43 -5.94 -18.81
C PRO A 122 -11.12 -4.60 -19.09
N ASP A 123 -12.44 -4.60 -19.26
CA ASP A 123 -13.27 -3.41 -19.49
C ASP A 123 -13.98 -2.91 -18.22
N LYS A 124 -13.77 -3.58 -17.07
CA LYS A 124 -14.39 -3.18 -15.81
C LYS A 124 -13.52 -2.17 -15.08
N ALA A 125 -14.07 -0.99 -14.82
CA ALA A 125 -13.53 -0.04 -13.86
C ALA A 125 -13.97 -0.45 -12.45
N TYR A 126 -13.01 -0.63 -11.54
CA TYR A 126 -13.31 -0.99 -10.15
C TYR A 126 -13.45 0.25 -9.24
N GLY A 127 -13.13 1.43 -9.75
CA GLY A 127 -13.15 2.66 -8.97
C GLY A 127 -11.98 2.75 -8.00
N THR A 128 -12.15 3.62 -7.01
CA THR A 128 -11.18 3.82 -5.94
C THR A 128 -11.09 2.59 -5.03
N SER A 129 -9.90 2.36 -4.50
CA SER A 129 -9.58 1.34 -3.50
C SER A 129 -8.78 1.98 -2.37
N TYR A 130 -8.85 1.36 -1.19
CA TYR A 130 -7.92 1.64 -0.10
C TYR A 130 -6.78 0.62 0.00
N ASN A 131 -6.89 -0.46 -0.76
CA ASN A 131 -5.92 -1.55 -0.78
C ASN A 131 -5.10 -1.53 -2.07
N GLY A 132 -3.81 -1.79 -1.93
CA GLY A 132 -2.98 -2.28 -3.00
C GLY A 132 -3.15 -3.78 -3.15
N LYS A 133 -3.56 -4.24 -4.34
CA LYS A 133 -3.72 -5.66 -4.69
C LYS A 133 -2.91 -5.99 -5.93
N ILE A 134 -2.03 -6.97 -5.81
CA ILE A 134 -1.22 -7.46 -6.92
C ILE A 134 -1.20 -8.99 -6.96
N SER A 135 -1.30 -9.54 -8.16
CA SER A 135 -1.17 -10.97 -8.45
C SER A 135 -0.85 -11.16 -9.92
N SER A 136 -0.84 -12.40 -10.42
CA SER A 136 -0.68 -12.69 -11.85
C SER A 136 -1.78 -12.10 -12.75
N THR A 137 -2.95 -11.75 -12.19
CA THR A 137 -4.10 -11.21 -12.95
C THR A 137 -4.60 -9.86 -12.46
N VAL A 138 -3.95 -9.28 -11.46
CA VAL A 138 -4.36 -8.01 -10.84
C VAL A 138 -3.14 -7.13 -10.69
N SER A 139 -3.23 -5.88 -11.14
CA SER A 139 -2.29 -4.82 -10.82
C SER A 139 -3.01 -3.68 -10.11
N SER A 140 -2.25 -2.84 -9.40
CA SER A 140 -2.77 -1.65 -8.74
C SER A 140 -1.99 -0.43 -9.21
N ILE A 141 -2.71 0.65 -9.48
CA ILE A 141 -2.16 1.93 -9.89
C ILE A 141 -2.30 2.91 -8.73
N PHE A 142 -1.22 3.59 -8.38
CA PHE A 142 -1.15 4.56 -7.28
C PHE A 142 -0.85 5.94 -7.85
N ASN A 143 -1.77 6.88 -7.66
CA ASN A 143 -1.53 8.28 -8.02
C ASN A 143 -1.03 9.07 -6.81
N PHE A 144 -0.07 9.95 -7.02
CA PHE A 144 0.46 10.88 -6.02
C PHE A 144 0.37 12.31 -6.54
N ASP A 145 -0.11 13.22 -5.72
CA ASP A 145 -0.04 14.66 -6.00
C ASP A 145 1.23 15.19 -5.37
N ILE A 146 2.16 15.70 -6.18
CA ILE A 146 3.42 16.25 -5.69
C ILE A 146 3.27 17.77 -5.52
N PRO A 147 3.41 18.32 -4.30
CA PRO A 147 3.30 19.75 -4.08
C PRO A 147 4.27 20.57 -4.93
N ALA A 148 3.81 21.75 -5.39
CA ALA A 148 4.68 22.69 -6.11
C ALA A 148 5.87 23.19 -5.26
N SER A 149 5.72 23.17 -3.93
CA SER A 149 6.77 23.52 -2.96
C SER A 149 7.94 22.53 -2.92
N ASP A 150 7.82 21.38 -3.57
CA ASP A 150 8.89 20.39 -3.66
C ASP A 150 9.77 20.55 -4.91
N ALA A 151 9.60 21.65 -5.65
CA ALA A 151 10.48 22.00 -6.75
C ALA A 151 11.95 22.04 -6.29
N GLY A 152 12.81 21.35 -7.05
CA GLY A 152 14.24 21.26 -6.75
C GLY A 152 14.61 20.25 -5.66
N LYS A 153 13.64 19.55 -5.05
CA LYS A 153 13.88 18.45 -4.11
C LYS A 153 13.95 17.10 -4.84
N THR A 154 14.38 16.09 -4.11
CA THR A 154 14.38 14.68 -4.47
C THR A 154 13.13 14.00 -3.94
N CYS A 155 12.50 13.21 -4.81
CA CYS A 155 11.38 12.37 -4.48
C CYS A 155 11.79 10.91 -4.68
N SER A 156 11.57 10.08 -3.66
CA SER A 156 11.75 8.64 -3.75
C SER A 156 10.42 7.92 -3.57
N LEU A 157 10.05 7.07 -4.53
CA LEU A 157 8.96 6.12 -4.31
C LEU A 157 9.47 5.04 -3.35
N VAL A 158 8.82 4.89 -2.20
CA VAL A 158 9.17 3.89 -1.20
C VAL A 158 8.01 2.93 -0.99
N PHE A 159 8.33 1.67 -0.71
CA PHE A 159 7.38 0.66 -0.30
C PHE A 159 7.74 0.14 1.09
N LEU A 160 6.79 0.20 2.01
CA LEU A 160 6.96 -0.22 3.40
C LEU A 160 6.10 -1.44 3.66
N LEU A 161 6.73 -2.52 4.14
CA LEU A 161 6.09 -3.80 4.43
C LEU A 161 6.55 -4.29 5.80
N PRO A 162 6.05 -3.68 6.90
CA PRO A 162 6.45 -4.02 8.26
C PRO A 162 6.10 -5.47 8.59
N ALA A 163 6.68 -5.99 9.68
CA ALA A 163 6.30 -7.28 10.23
C ALA A 163 4.87 -7.21 10.78
N HIS A 164 4.14 -8.33 10.71
CA HIS A 164 2.76 -8.40 11.19
C HIS A 164 2.62 -8.01 12.66
N ASP A 165 3.61 -8.33 13.49
CA ASP A 165 3.65 -7.98 14.92
C ASP A 165 3.83 -6.48 15.19
N ARG A 166 4.14 -5.68 14.15
CA ARG A 166 4.24 -4.22 14.21
C ARG A 166 2.97 -3.51 13.74
N LEU A 167 2.03 -4.21 13.11
CA LEU A 167 0.79 -3.64 12.61
C LEU A 167 -0.26 -3.55 13.73
N GLN A 168 -1.04 -2.46 13.72
CA GLN A 168 -2.10 -2.24 14.71
C GLN A 168 -3.46 -1.98 14.04
N THR A 169 -3.47 -1.14 13.02
CA THR A 169 -4.67 -0.65 12.33
C THR A 169 -4.80 -1.19 10.91
N SER A 170 -3.81 -1.93 10.44
CA SER A 170 -3.75 -2.49 9.10
C SER A 170 -3.32 -3.95 9.12
N ALA A 171 -3.51 -4.61 8.00
CA ALA A 171 -3.06 -5.97 7.76
C ALA A 171 -2.74 -6.12 6.27
N TYR A 172 -1.94 -7.13 5.95
CA TYR A 172 -1.76 -7.59 4.59
C TYR A 172 -1.82 -9.10 4.50
N THR A 173 -2.02 -9.62 3.30
CA THR A 173 -1.80 -11.02 2.97
C THR A 173 -0.68 -11.10 1.96
N LEU A 174 0.42 -11.76 2.30
CA LEU A 174 1.56 -11.99 1.42
C LEU A 174 1.73 -13.50 1.22
N THR A 175 1.62 -13.96 -0.03
CA THR A 175 1.80 -15.37 -0.38
C THR A 175 2.54 -15.52 -1.70
N GLY A 176 3.04 -16.73 -1.98
CA GLY A 176 3.81 -17.01 -3.18
C GLY A 176 5.22 -16.44 -3.13
N SER A 177 5.86 -16.36 -4.30
CA SER A 177 7.25 -15.94 -4.45
C SER A 177 7.43 -15.00 -5.62
N GLY A 178 8.34 -14.03 -5.47
CA GLY A 178 8.67 -13.03 -6.47
C GLY A 178 8.83 -11.66 -5.84
N GLY A 179 8.79 -10.63 -6.67
CA GLY A 179 8.87 -9.24 -6.27
C GLY A 179 7.78 -8.37 -6.89
N ILE A 180 7.80 -7.10 -6.53
CA ILE A 180 6.95 -6.06 -7.13
C ILE A 180 7.68 -5.50 -8.36
N SER A 181 7.02 -5.51 -9.52
CA SER A 181 7.46 -4.76 -10.70
C SER A 181 6.74 -3.43 -10.69
N VAL A 182 7.49 -2.34 -10.85
CA VAL A 182 6.92 -0.99 -10.81
C VAL A 182 7.24 -0.26 -12.10
N ALA A 183 6.23 0.39 -12.66
CA ALA A 183 6.36 1.24 -13.83
C ALA A 183 5.73 2.62 -13.54
N GLU A 184 6.43 3.68 -13.94
CA GLU A 184 5.83 5.02 -14.01
C GLU A 184 4.98 5.13 -15.27
N LEU A 185 3.80 5.72 -15.16
CA LEU A 185 2.86 5.87 -16.26
C LEU A 185 2.94 7.27 -16.89
N THR A 186 2.61 7.38 -18.18
CA THR A 186 2.62 8.65 -18.92
C THR A 186 1.55 9.65 -18.46
N ALA A 187 0.54 9.18 -17.72
CA ALA A 187 -0.53 10.00 -17.18
C ALA A 187 -1.12 9.35 -15.91
N PRO A 188 -1.75 10.14 -15.02
CA PRO A 188 -2.48 9.60 -13.88
C PRO A 188 -3.64 8.68 -14.27
N ALA A 189 -3.93 7.68 -13.44
CA ALA A 189 -5.18 6.93 -13.54
C ALA A 189 -6.38 7.76 -13.08
N THR A 190 -7.59 7.35 -13.45
CA THR A 190 -8.85 7.86 -12.91
C THR A 190 -9.65 6.71 -12.31
N GLU A 191 -10.73 7.01 -11.59
CA GLU A 191 -11.65 5.98 -11.08
C GLU A 191 -12.27 5.12 -12.19
N GLN A 192 -12.24 5.59 -13.44
CA GLN A 192 -12.75 4.89 -14.63
C GLN A 192 -11.67 4.09 -15.35
N THR A 193 -10.41 4.10 -14.88
CA THR A 193 -9.35 3.29 -15.46
C THR A 193 -9.69 1.81 -15.34
N THR A 194 -9.54 1.11 -16.45
CA THR A 194 -9.71 -0.35 -16.59
C THR A 194 -8.38 -0.96 -17.01
N TYR A 195 -8.31 -2.28 -17.10
CA TYR A 195 -7.10 -2.94 -17.62
C TYR A 195 -6.78 -2.51 -19.06
N ASN A 196 -7.79 -2.32 -19.90
CA ASN A 196 -7.62 -1.90 -21.29
C ASN A 196 -7.30 -0.42 -21.45
N THR A 197 -7.58 0.40 -20.43
CA THR A 197 -7.39 1.87 -20.47
C THR A 197 -6.32 2.37 -19.51
N VAL A 198 -5.51 1.48 -18.94
CA VAL A 198 -4.32 1.86 -18.17
C VAL A 198 -3.46 2.79 -19.04
N PRO A 199 -3.05 3.96 -18.51
CA PRO A 199 -2.10 4.82 -19.22
C PRO A 199 -0.83 4.07 -19.60
N LYS A 200 -0.17 4.49 -20.68
CA LYS A 200 1.03 3.79 -21.17
C LYS A 200 2.15 3.88 -20.14
N VAL A 201 3.03 2.89 -20.14
CA VAL A 201 4.28 2.96 -19.37
C VAL A 201 5.17 4.05 -19.96
N ALA A 202 5.58 4.99 -19.11
CA ALA A 202 6.61 5.98 -19.41
C ALA A 202 8.00 5.40 -19.16
N VAL A 203 8.20 4.77 -17.99
CA VAL A 203 9.47 4.20 -17.54
C VAL A 203 9.23 2.93 -16.75
N GLU A 204 9.96 1.87 -17.08
CA GLU A 204 10.05 0.66 -16.25
C GLU A 204 11.09 0.90 -15.14
N LEU A 205 10.69 0.78 -13.87
CA LEU A 205 11.56 1.01 -12.71
C LEU A 205 12.19 -0.28 -12.18
N GLY A 206 11.84 -1.42 -12.78
CA GLY A 206 12.40 -2.72 -12.46
C GLY A 206 11.62 -3.46 -11.38
N VAL A 207 12.26 -4.48 -10.82
CA VAL A 207 11.65 -5.42 -9.88
C VAL A 207 12.34 -5.34 -8.52
N THR A 208 11.56 -5.08 -7.46
CA THR A 208 12.02 -5.11 -6.08
C THR A 208 11.56 -6.41 -5.42
N GLN A 209 12.50 -7.21 -4.93
CA GLN A 209 12.17 -8.39 -4.13
C GLN A 209 11.70 -7.94 -2.74
N ILE A 210 10.51 -8.36 -2.34
CA ILE A 210 9.91 -7.97 -1.07
C ILE A 210 9.79 -9.16 -0.12
N LYS A 211 9.98 -8.87 1.15
CA LYS A 211 9.74 -9.75 2.29
C LYS A 211 9.13 -8.94 3.42
N GLU A 212 8.42 -9.65 4.28
CA GLU A 212 7.92 -9.14 5.55
C GLU A 212 9.03 -8.50 6.40
N GLY A 213 8.69 -7.41 7.09
CA GLY A 213 9.61 -6.62 7.91
C GLY A 213 10.57 -5.74 7.11
N GLY A 214 10.27 -5.50 5.83
CA GLY A 214 11.13 -4.76 4.92
C GLY A 214 10.69 -3.32 4.64
N ALA A 215 11.65 -2.52 4.21
CA ALA A 215 11.45 -1.16 3.71
C ALA A 215 12.33 -0.98 2.47
N TYR A 216 11.75 -0.44 1.40
CA TYR A 216 12.38 -0.45 0.08
C TYR A 216 12.27 0.91 -0.59
N VAL A 217 13.39 1.42 -1.10
CA VAL A 217 13.38 2.50 -2.09
C VAL A 217 13.24 1.85 -3.47
N VAL A 218 12.17 2.18 -4.18
CA VAL A 218 11.87 1.63 -5.52
C VAL A 218 12.58 2.46 -6.60
N THR A 219 12.43 3.78 -6.53
CA THR A 219 13.11 4.72 -7.42
C THR A 219 13.38 6.03 -6.68
N SER A 220 14.30 6.84 -7.20
CA SER A 220 14.57 8.18 -6.70
C SER A 220 14.95 9.11 -7.84
N HIS A 221 14.28 10.25 -7.92
CA HIS A 221 14.49 11.26 -8.95
C HIS A 221 14.11 12.65 -8.43
N ALA A 222 14.32 13.71 -9.23
CA ALA A 222 13.81 15.03 -8.88
C ALA A 222 12.28 15.01 -8.76
N CYS A 223 11.72 15.72 -7.79
CA CYS A 223 10.28 15.81 -7.60
C CYS A 223 9.59 16.41 -8.83
N GLY A 224 8.54 15.74 -9.31
CA GLY A 224 7.62 16.28 -10.32
C GLY A 224 6.71 17.35 -9.72
N ALA A 225 7.29 18.44 -9.22
CA ALA A 225 6.58 19.44 -8.43
C ALA A 225 5.37 20.03 -9.16
N GLY A 226 4.23 20.08 -8.47
CA GLY A 226 2.95 20.55 -9.01
C GLY A 226 2.28 19.58 -9.98
N GLN A 227 2.81 18.36 -10.13
CA GLN A 227 2.24 17.33 -10.99
C GLN A 227 1.54 16.25 -10.17
N ARG A 228 0.54 15.64 -10.79
CA ARG A 228 0.05 14.32 -10.38
C ARG A 228 0.79 13.27 -11.19
N ILE A 229 1.41 12.33 -10.50
CA ILE A 229 2.16 11.21 -11.11
C ILE A 229 1.48 9.88 -10.76
N ALA A 230 1.76 8.83 -11.52
CA ALA A 230 1.18 7.51 -11.29
C ALA A 230 2.17 6.38 -11.51
N PHE A 231 2.08 5.38 -10.62
CA PHE A 231 2.86 4.16 -10.71
C PHE A 231 1.92 2.95 -10.79
N GLU A 232 2.13 2.11 -11.80
CA GLU A 232 1.51 0.78 -11.86
C GLU A 232 2.41 -0.23 -11.17
N VAL A 233 1.83 -1.02 -10.26
CA VAL A 233 2.51 -2.07 -9.53
C VAL A 233 1.94 -3.42 -9.93
N LYS A 234 2.81 -4.32 -10.38
CA LYS A 234 2.49 -5.69 -10.78
C LYS A 234 3.24 -6.68 -9.90
N ALA A 235 2.65 -7.85 -9.70
CA ALA A 235 3.37 -8.98 -9.11
C ALA A 235 4.23 -9.67 -10.17
N THR A 236 5.38 -10.18 -9.75
CA THR A 236 6.20 -11.11 -10.55
C THR A 236 6.16 -12.50 -9.93
N GLY A 237 6.41 -13.54 -10.74
CA GLY A 237 6.34 -14.92 -10.28
C GLY A 237 4.94 -15.33 -9.83
N SER A 238 4.84 -15.95 -8.66
CA SER A 238 3.58 -16.38 -8.03
C SER A 238 3.13 -15.47 -6.89
N LEU A 239 3.83 -14.34 -6.70
CA LEU A 239 3.55 -13.38 -5.64
C LEU A 239 2.08 -12.94 -5.70
N LYS A 240 1.43 -12.99 -4.54
CA LYS A 240 0.15 -12.32 -4.30
C LYS A 240 0.29 -11.48 -3.05
N LEU A 241 -0.03 -10.22 -3.18
CA LEU A 241 0.00 -9.27 -2.09
C LEU A 241 -1.29 -8.45 -2.11
N ASP A 242 -1.93 -8.37 -0.96
CA ASP A 242 -3.09 -7.52 -0.68
C ASP A 242 -2.83 -6.80 0.64
N PHE A 243 -2.72 -5.47 0.61
CA PHE A 243 -2.45 -4.66 1.78
C PHE A 243 -3.36 -3.44 1.82
N PHE A 244 -3.76 -3.02 3.02
CA PHE A 244 -4.41 -1.74 3.22
C PHE A 244 -3.35 -0.64 3.34
N GLN A 245 -3.49 0.45 2.56
CA GLN A 245 -2.57 1.59 2.63
C GLN A 245 -2.79 2.35 3.94
N ASP A 246 -1.81 2.33 4.84
CA ASP A 246 -1.96 2.88 6.19
C ASP A 246 -0.67 3.44 6.76
N TYR A 247 -0.74 4.61 7.40
CA TYR A 247 0.41 5.26 8.03
C TYR A 247 0.57 4.90 9.52
N ASN A 248 -0.44 4.26 10.15
CA ASN A 248 -0.51 4.12 11.60
C ASN A 248 0.08 2.81 12.15
N PRO A 249 0.67 2.90 13.35
CA PRO A 249 1.94 3.57 13.62
C PRO A 249 3.14 2.90 12.92
N SER A 250 2.95 1.74 12.30
CA SER A 250 3.92 1.10 11.41
C SER A 250 3.41 1.23 9.98
N PRO A 251 3.94 2.16 9.18
CA PRO A 251 3.39 2.43 7.86
C PRO A 251 3.50 1.22 6.93
N LEU A 252 2.42 0.97 6.20
CA LEU A 252 2.24 -0.11 5.24
C LEU A 252 1.77 0.47 3.91
N GLY A 253 2.52 0.22 2.85
CA GLY A 253 2.15 0.60 1.49
C GLY A 253 3.15 1.49 0.78
N PHE A 254 2.70 2.16 -0.28
CA PHE A 254 3.52 3.04 -1.10
C PHE A 254 3.42 4.49 -0.65
N TYR A 255 4.55 5.19 -0.71
CA TYR A 255 4.64 6.61 -0.39
C TYR A 255 5.67 7.26 -1.31
N VAL A 256 5.52 8.57 -1.57
CA VAL A 256 6.60 9.37 -2.13
C VAL A 256 7.27 10.13 -0.99
N ARG A 257 8.53 9.80 -0.69
CA ARG A 257 9.34 10.50 0.30
C ARG A 257 10.08 11.66 -0.33
N VAL A 258 10.09 12.79 0.38
CA VAL A 258 10.75 14.02 -0.06
C VAL A 258 11.95 14.31 0.84
N CYS A 259 13.07 14.61 0.20
CA CYS A 259 14.35 15.04 0.77
C CYS A 259 15.09 15.88 -0.29
#